data_AF-G5BK45-F1
#
_entry.id   AF-G5BK45-F1
#
_cell.length_a   1.000
_cell.length_b   1.000
_cell.length_c   1.000
_cell.angle_alpha   90.00
_cell.angle_beta   90.00
_cell.angle_gamma   90.00
#
_symmetry.space_group_name_H-M   'P 1'
#
loop_
_entity.id
_entity.type
_entity.pdbx_description
1 polymer ?
#
loop_
_entity_poly.entity_id
_entity_poly.type
_entity_poly.pdbx_seq_one_letter_code
_entity_poly.pdbx_strand_id
1 'polypeptide(L)'
;MSLSEAGARPRTWDASPSEHRKWVEVFKACDEDNKGYLSREDFKVAVVMLFGYKPSKIEADSVMSSINPNTSGIVLGEFLNIIRKKKEAQLYRNEIRHIFTAFDVHYRGYLTLEDFKKAFSQVAPRLPERTVLEVFR
;
A
#
# COMPACT_ATOMS: atom_id res chain seq x y z
N MET A 1 -10.43 -3.37 -34.36
CA MET A 1 -11.06 -3.64 -33.06
C MET A 1 -10.15 -3.05 -32.00
N SER A 2 -10.56 -1.94 -31.37
CA SER A 2 -9.76 -1.30 -30.34
C SER A 2 -9.65 -2.22 -29.13
N LEU A 3 -8.42 -2.49 -28.68
CA LEU A 3 -8.20 -2.95 -27.32
C LEU A 3 -8.78 -1.87 -26.41
N SER A 4 -9.94 -2.17 -25.82
CA SER A 4 -10.50 -1.35 -24.76
C SER A 4 -9.47 -1.29 -23.65
N GLU A 5 -9.12 -0.08 -23.26
CA GLU A 5 -8.41 0.23 -22.03
C GLU A 5 -9.23 -0.36 -20.87
N ALA A 6 -8.97 -1.63 -20.54
CA ALA A 6 -9.19 -2.16 -19.21
C ALA A 6 -8.09 -1.55 -18.32
N GLY A 7 -8.11 -0.22 -18.22
CA GLY A 7 -7.36 0.50 -17.22
C GLY A 7 -7.75 -0.12 -15.89
N ALA A 8 -6.76 -0.69 -15.20
CA ALA A 8 -6.90 -1.05 -13.81
C ALA A 8 -7.40 0.21 -13.10
N ARG A 9 -8.71 0.27 -12.84
CA ARG A 9 -9.24 1.28 -11.92
C ARG A 9 -8.42 1.08 -10.66
N PRO A 10 -7.70 2.11 -10.15
CA PRO A 10 -7.13 2.01 -8.83
C PRO A 10 -8.29 1.60 -7.95
N ARG A 11 -8.22 0.41 -7.35
CA ARG A 11 -9.17 0.07 -6.31
C ARG A 11 -8.87 1.06 -5.21
N THR A 12 -9.58 2.18 -5.20
CA THR A 12 -9.47 3.19 -4.14
C THR A 12 -9.94 2.47 -2.90
N TRP A 13 -8.99 1.97 -2.14
CA TRP A 13 -9.27 1.32 -0.89
C TRP A 13 -9.67 2.42 0.08
N ASP A 14 -10.93 2.40 0.48
CA ASP A 14 -11.44 3.26 1.53
C ASP A 14 -11.28 2.55 2.87
N ALA A 15 -10.76 3.29 3.85
CA ALA A 15 -10.61 2.80 5.20
C ALA A 15 -11.98 2.44 5.79
N SER A 16 -12.08 1.31 6.47
CA SER A 16 -13.30 1.00 7.23
C SER A 16 -13.55 2.08 8.30
N PRO A 17 -14.81 2.32 8.72
CA PRO A 17 -15.09 3.28 9.80
C PRO A 17 -14.34 2.98 11.10
N SER A 18 -14.05 1.70 11.37
CA SER A 18 -13.19 1.27 12.49
C SER A 18 -11.73 1.67 12.32
N GLU A 19 -11.17 1.51 11.12
CA GLU A 19 -9.78 1.91 10.85
C GLU A 19 -9.63 3.43 10.89
N HIS A 20 -10.58 4.15 10.30
CA HIS A 20 -10.59 5.61 10.37
C HIS A 20 -10.61 6.11 11.82
N ARG A 21 -11.50 5.55 12.66
CA ARG A 21 -11.54 5.88 14.10
C ARG A 21 -10.21 5.60 14.79
N LYS A 22 -9.62 4.43 14.55
CA LYS A 22 -8.30 4.07 15.11
C LYS A 22 -7.22 5.07 14.71
N TRP A 23 -7.21 5.55 13.47
CA TRP A 23 -6.21 6.53 13.03
C TRP A 23 -6.40 7.88 13.71
N VAL A 24 -7.65 8.33 13.87
CA VAL A 24 -7.97 9.55 14.63
C VAL A 24 -7.55 9.42 16.09
N GLU A 25 -7.78 8.27 16.72
CA GLU A 25 -7.33 7.99 18.10
C GLU A 25 -5.81 8.03 18.24
N VAL A 26 -5.08 7.42 17.30
CA VAL A 26 -3.60 7.47 17.30
C VAL A 26 -3.09 8.90 17.10
N PHE A 27 -3.71 9.68 16.21
CA PHE A 27 -3.35 11.09 16.05
C PHE A 27 -3.48 11.84 17.38
N LYS A 28 -4.64 11.73 18.04
CA LYS A 28 -4.89 12.39 19.32
C LYS A 28 -3.94 11.92 20.42
N ALA A 29 -3.57 10.64 20.43
CA ALA A 29 -2.63 10.10 21.41
C ALA A 29 -1.19 10.58 21.19
N CYS A 30 -0.82 10.95 19.96
CA CYS A 30 0.52 11.43 19.61
C CYS A 30 0.64 12.96 19.60
N ASP A 31 -0.48 13.69 19.52
CA ASP A 31 -0.52 15.15 19.60
C ASP A 31 -0.29 15.61 21.06
N GLU A 32 0.97 15.53 21.49
CA GLU A 32 1.41 16.02 22.79
C GLU A 32 0.97 17.47 22.97
N ASP A 33 0.42 17.80 24.14
CA ASP A 33 -0.11 19.12 24.50
C ASP A 33 -1.34 19.59 23.70
N ASN A 34 -1.98 18.72 22.91
CA ASN A 34 -3.16 19.06 22.08
C ASN A 34 -2.92 20.27 21.16
N LYS A 35 -1.77 20.29 20.47
CA LYS A 35 -1.36 21.38 19.57
C LYS A 35 -2.22 21.43 18.30
N GLY A 36 -2.88 20.34 17.96
CA GLY A 36 -3.65 20.15 16.73
C GLY A 36 -2.80 19.66 15.54
N TYR A 37 -1.53 19.32 15.77
CA TYR A 37 -0.61 18.84 14.73
C TYR A 37 0.46 17.91 15.30
N LEU A 38 0.96 17.01 14.46
CA LEU A 38 2.08 16.13 14.81
C LEU A 38 3.41 16.75 14.38
N SER A 39 4.35 16.82 15.32
CA SER A 39 5.76 17.06 15.03
C SER A 39 6.35 15.89 14.23
N ARG A 40 7.60 16.03 13.77
CA ARG A 40 8.32 14.93 13.13
C ARG A 40 8.44 13.71 14.05
N GLU A 41 8.65 13.95 15.34
CA GLU A 41 8.83 12.93 16.36
C GLU A 41 7.49 12.25 16.67
N ASP A 42 6.43 13.04 16.84
CA ASP A 42 5.05 12.56 17.08
C ASP A 42 4.60 11.67 15.91
N PHE A 43 4.89 12.08 14.68
CA PHE A 43 4.59 11.28 13.49
C PHE A 43 5.32 9.93 13.49
N LYS A 44 6.59 9.87 13.92
CA LYS A 44 7.33 8.60 14.04
C LYS A 44 6.65 7.67 15.05
N VAL A 45 6.20 8.20 16.18
CA VAL A 45 5.46 7.44 17.20
C VAL A 45 4.15 6.90 16.61
N ALA A 46 3.39 7.74 15.91
CA ALA A 46 2.16 7.32 15.25
C ALA A 46 2.38 6.18 14.23
N VAL A 47 3.47 6.22 13.46
CA VAL A 47 3.83 5.14 12.52
C VAL A 47 4.16 3.85 13.27
N VAL A 48 4.86 3.91 14.40
CA VAL A 48 5.13 2.73 15.24
C VAL A 48 3.82 2.14 15.76
N MET A 49 2.89 2.96 16.25
CA MET A 49 1.60 2.49 16.78
C MET A 49 0.71 1.85 15.71
N LEU A 50 0.76 2.36 14.47
CA LEU A 50 -0.11 1.89 13.38
C LEU A 50 0.48 0.74 12.56
N PHE A 51 1.80 0.71 12.39
CA PHE A 51 2.48 -0.20 11.46
C PHE A 51 3.57 -1.05 12.12
N GLY A 52 3.88 -0.83 13.40
CA GLY A 52 4.81 -1.67 14.16
C GLY A 52 6.28 -1.49 13.83
N TYR A 53 6.67 -0.42 13.13
CA TYR A 53 8.07 -0.15 12.81
C TYR A 53 8.38 1.34 12.92
N LYS A 54 9.66 1.66 13.19
CA LYS A 54 10.15 3.03 13.26
C LYS A 54 10.54 3.51 11.84
N PRO A 55 9.92 4.56 11.30
CA PRO A 55 10.28 5.06 9.98
C PRO A 55 11.71 5.62 9.97
N SER A 56 12.39 5.45 8.84
CA SER A 56 13.76 5.93 8.66
C SER A 56 13.81 7.46 8.59
N LYS A 57 15.02 8.03 8.68
CA LYS A 57 15.22 9.47 8.48
C LYS A 57 14.66 9.92 7.13
N ILE A 58 14.99 9.19 6.06
CA ILE A 58 14.58 9.45 4.69
C ILE A 58 13.06 9.36 4.53
N GLU A 59 12.42 8.35 5.12
CA GLU A 59 10.97 8.21 5.05
C GLU A 59 10.25 9.36 5.76
N ALA A 60 10.71 9.72 6.97
CA ALA A 60 10.15 10.85 7.69
C ALA A 60 10.38 12.17 6.92
N ASP A 61 11.59 12.41 6.41
CA ASP A 61 11.90 13.61 5.61
C ASP A 61 11.02 13.71 4.37
N SER A 62 10.80 12.60 3.66
CA SER A 62 9.92 12.57 2.49
C SER A 62 8.48 12.93 2.80
N VAL A 63 7.98 12.53 3.98
CA VAL A 63 6.63 12.92 4.43
C VAL A 63 6.61 14.40 4.81
N MET A 64 7.56 14.85 5.63
CA MET A 64 7.62 16.25 6.08
C MET A 64 7.89 17.23 4.92
N SER A 65 8.52 16.81 3.82
CA SER A 65 8.68 17.67 2.64
C SER A 65 7.42 17.77 1.78
N SER A 66 6.44 16.88 2.00
CA SER A 66 5.22 16.80 1.20
C SER A 66 4.01 17.52 1.82
N ILE A 67 4.15 18.00 3.06
CA ILE A 67 3.12 18.77 3.77
C ILE A 67 3.22 20.26 3.42
N ASN A 68 2.15 21.00 3.73
CA ASN A 68 2.12 22.44 3.50
C ASN A 68 3.23 23.16 4.31
N PRO A 69 4.15 23.91 3.68
CA PRO A 69 5.24 24.58 4.40
C PRO A 69 4.74 25.67 5.37
N ASN A 70 3.48 26.10 5.27
CA ASN A 70 2.88 27.08 6.16
C ASN A 70 2.30 26.48 7.45
N THR A 71 2.36 25.15 7.64
CA THR A 71 1.89 24.50 8.87
C THR A 71 3.05 24.19 9.81
N SER A 72 2.79 24.23 11.12
CA SER A 72 3.78 23.88 12.15
C SER A 72 4.12 22.38 12.21
N GLY A 73 3.34 21.55 11.52
CA GLY A 73 3.51 20.11 11.44
C GLY A 73 2.34 19.46 10.70
N ILE A 74 2.18 18.14 10.85
CA ILE A 74 1.18 17.37 10.13
C ILE A 74 -0.18 17.52 10.82
N VAL A 75 -1.15 18.15 10.17
CA VAL A 75 -2.52 18.25 10.73
C VAL A 75 -3.32 16.97 10.48
N LEU A 76 -4.43 16.78 11.20
CA LEU A 76 -5.23 15.54 11.14
C LEU A 76 -5.61 15.11 9.72
N GLY A 77 -6.05 16.04 8.87
CA GLY A 77 -6.42 15.73 7.49
C GLY A 77 -5.25 15.21 6.65
N GLU A 78 -4.07 15.81 6.81
CA GLU A 78 -2.84 15.36 6.13
C GLU A 78 -2.41 14.00 6.65
N PHE A 79 -2.45 13.81 7.98
CA PHE A 79 -2.12 12.56 8.63
C PHE A 79 -2.99 11.41 8.10
N LEU A 80 -4.32 11.57 8.06
CA LEU A 80 -5.24 10.56 7.55
C LEU A 80 -4.93 10.19 6.09
N ASN A 81 -4.58 11.18 5.26
CA ASN A 81 -4.19 10.94 3.87
C ASN A 81 -2.87 10.17 3.75
N ILE A 82 -1.87 10.51 4.55
CA ILE A 82 -0.56 9.83 4.60
C ILE A 82 -0.75 8.36 5.01
N ILE A 83 -1.48 8.11 6.11
CA ILE A 83 -1.72 6.76 6.62
C ILE A 83 -2.53 5.93 5.62
N ARG A 84 -3.55 6.50 4.99
CA ARG A 84 -4.34 5.84 3.94
C ARG A 84 -3.47 5.39 2.77
N LYS A 85 -2.68 6.30 2.18
CA LYS A 85 -1.78 5.99 1.06
C LYS A 85 -0.77 4.90 1.43
N LYS A 86 -0.23 4.96 2.65
CA LYS A 86 0.71 3.95 3.16
C LYS A 86 0.06 2.57 3.32
N LYS A 87 -1.17 2.53 3.86
CA LYS A 87 -1.95 1.29 3.97
C LYS A 87 -2.26 0.69 2.61
N GLU A 88 -2.70 1.51 1.67
CA GLU A 88 -2.98 1.11 0.29
C GLU A 88 -1.72 0.50 -0.37
N ALA A 89 -0.55 1.15 -0.22
CA ALA A 89 0.70 0.62 -0.73
C ALA A 89 1.12 -0.71 -0.07
N GLN A 90 0.87 -0.89 1.23
CA GLN A 90 1.12 -2.16 1.92
C GLN A 90 0.16 -3.27 1.46
N LEU A 91 -1.13 -2.97 1.28
CA LEU A 91 -2.13 -3.92 0.80
C LEU A 91 -1.79 -4.37 -0.62
N TYR A 92 -1.48 -3.44 -1.53
CA TYR A 92 -1.09 -3.75 -2.90
C TYR A 92 0.16 -4.65 -2.96
N ARG A 93 1.22 -4.32 -2.18
CA ARG A 93 2.42 -5.17 -2.10
C ARG A 93 2.13 -6.55 -1.54
N ASN A 94 1.27 -6.65 -0.52
CA ASN A 94 0.88 -7.93 0.05
C ASN A 94 0.03 -8.75 -0.92
N GLU A 95 -0.89 -8.13 -1.66
CA GLU A 95 -1.69 -8.79 -2.69
C GLU A 95 -0.80 -9.37 -3.79
N ILE A 96 0.12 -8.58 -4.34
CA ILE A 96 1.10 -9.06 -5.33
C ILE A 96 1.90 -10.24 -4.77
N ARG A 97 2.38 -10.12 -3.52
CA ARG A 97 3.17 -11.19 -2.90
C ARG A 97 2.36 -12.46 -2.72
N HIS A 98 1.11 -12.37 -2.26
CA HIS A 98 0.24 -13.54 -2.12
C HIS A 98 -0.08 -14.17 -3.46
N ILE A 99 -0.37 -13.38 -4.50
CA ILE A 99 -0.58 -13.87 -5.85
C ILE A 99 0.70 -14.58 -6.32
N PHE A 100 1.85 -13.94 -6.22
CA PHE A 100 3.12 -14.55 -6.62
C PHE A 100 3.38 -15.88 -5.89
N THR A 101 3.23 -15.92 -4.57
CA THR A 101 3.41 -17.13 -3.76
C THR A 101 2.42 -18.23 -4.15
N ALA A 102 1.18 -17.90 -4.52
CA ALA A 102 0.22 -18.90 -4.99
C ALA A 102 0.64 -19.53 -6.34
N PHE A 103 1.40 -18.81 -7.16
CA PHE A 103 1.89 -19.29 -8.46
C PHE A 103 3.24 -20.03 -8.31
N ASP A 104 4.09 -19.65 -7.35
CA ASP A 104 5.39 -20.27 -7.06
C ASP A 104 5.24 -21.50 -6.15
N VAL A 105 4.57 -22.53 -6.67
CA VAL A 105 4.24 -23.77 -5.94
C VAL A 105 5.47 -24.47 -5.33
N HIS A 106 6.64 -24.26 -5.94
CA HIS A 106 7.91 -24.84 -5.52
C HIS A 106 8.74 -23.93 -4.60
N TYR A 107 8.25 -22.73 -4.26
CA TYR A 107 8.92 -21.74 -3.41
C TYR A 107 10.35 -21.40 -3.87
N ARG A 108 10.56 -21.28 -5.19
CA ARG A 108 11.88 -20.98 -5.77
C ARG A 108 12.24 -19.50 -5.70
N GLY A 109 11.26 -18.64 -5.46
CA GLY A 109 11.39 -17.19 -5.53
C GLY A 109 11.32 -16.63 -6.95
N TYR A 110 11.02 -17.47 -7.94
CA TYR A 110 10.83 -17.08 -9.34
C TYR A 110 9.79 -18.00 -10.00
N LEU A 111 9.07 -17.48 -10.99
CA LEU A 111 8.15 -18.26 -11.82
C LEU A 111 8.85 -18.63 -13.13
N THR A 112 8.85 -19.92 -13.45
CA THR A 112 9.19 -20.40 -14.79
C THR A 112 8.00 -20.25 -15.72
N LEU A 113 8.25 -20.35 -17.04
CA LEU A 113 7.17 -20.35 -18.02
C LEU A 113 6.16 -21.48 -17.76
N GLU A 114 6.64 -22.63 -17.27
CA GLU A 114 5.77 -23.75 -16.92
C GLU A 114 4.87 -23.45 -15.72
N ASP A 115 5.41 -22.84 -14.65
CA ASP A 115 4.61 -22.41 -13.49
C ASP A 115 3.52 -21.42 -13.92
N PHE A 116 3.91 -20.45 -14.77
CA PHE A 116 3.00 -19.44 -15.29
C PHE A 116 1.88 -20.06 -16.14
N LYS A 117 2.22 -20.94 -17.10
CA LYS A 117 1.22 -21.67 -17.90
C LYS A 117 0.28 -22.51 -17.04
N LYS A 118 0.83 -23.25 -16.08
CA LYS A 118 0.06 -24.13 -15.19
C LYS A 118 -0.89 -23.36 -14.29
N ALA A 119 -0.50 -22.17 -13.85
CA ALA A 119 -1.38 -21.34 -13.04
C ALA A 119 -2.48 -20.68 -13.89
N PHE A 120 -2.15 -20.16 -15.08
CA PHE A 120 -3.14 -19.59 -16.01
C PHE A 120 -4.15 -20.62 -16.50
N SER A 121 -3.76 -21.88 -16.71
CA SER A 121 -4.71 -22.93 -17.07
C SER A 121 -5.74 -23.21 -15.97
N GLN A 122 -5.42 -22.92 -14.70
CA GLN A 122 -6.34 -23.07 -13.57
C GLN A 122 -7.23 -21.84 -13.38
N VAL A 123 -6.65 -20.64 -13.41
CA VAL A 123 -7.38 -19.40 -13.10
C VAL A 123 -8.08 -18.76 -14.30
N ALA A 124 -7.60 -19.04 -15.51
CA ALA A 124 -8.11 -18.48 -16.76
C ALA A 124 -8.04 -19.50 -17.91
N PRO A 125 -8.71 -20.68 -17.80
CA PRO A 125 -8.60 -21.78 -18.76
C PRO A 125 -9.02 -21.44 -20.19
N ARG A 126 -9.75 -20.33 -20.39
CA ARG A 126 -10.19 -19.85 -21.71
C ARG A 126 -9.18 -18.90 -22.38
N LEU A 127 -8.14 -18.48 -21.67
CA LEU A 127 -7.13 -17.60 -22.24
C LEU A 127 -6.22 -18.41 -23.18
N PRO A 128 -6.01 -17.99 -24.43
CA PRO A 128 -5.15 -18.71 -25.37
C PRO A 128 -3.71 -18.80 -24.85
N GLU A 129 -3.08 -19.97 -25.00
CA GLU A 129 -1.70 -20.19 -24.55
C GLU A 129 -0.72 -19.19 -25.18
N ARG A 130 -0.97 -18.77 -26.43
CA ARG A 130 -0.19 -17.72 -27.09
C ARG A 130 -0.20 -16.40 -26.32
N THR A 131 -1.35 -15.99 -25.79
CA THR A 131 -1.47 -14.77 -24.98
C THR A 131 -0.71 -14.92 -23.67
N VAL A 132 -0.79 -16.09 -23.03
CA VAL A 132 -0.02 -16.40 -21.81
C VAL A 132 1.49 -16.30 -22.07
N LEU A 133 1.96 -16.83 -23.20
CA LEU A 133 3.36 -16.75 -23.63
C LEU A 133 3.83 -15.33 -23.90
N GLU A 134 2.98 -14.50 -24.52
CA GLU A 134 3.31 -13.11 -24.83
C GLU A 134 3.46 -12.24 -23.57
N VAL A 135 2.64 -12.50 -22.53
CA VAL A 135 2.65 -11.73 -21.27
C VAL A 135 3.80 -12.13 -20.34
N PHE A 136 4.36 -13.34 -20.48
CA PHE A 136 5.47 -13.81 -19.65
C PHE A 136 6.84 -13.21 -20.04
N ARG A 137 6.95 -12.56 -21.20
CA ARG A 137 8.21 -12.06 -21.76
C ARG A 137 8.77 -10.83 -21.05
#